data_AF-A0A4Z1SXI0-F1
#
_entry.id   AF-A0A4Z1SXI0-F1
#
_cell.length_a   1.000
_cell.length_b   1.000
_cell.length_c   1.000
_cell.angle_alpha   90.00
_cell.angle_beta   90.00
_cell.angle_gamma   90.00
#
_symmetry.space_group_name_H-M   'P 1'
#
loop_
_entity.id
_entity.type
_entity.pdbx_description
1 polymer ?
#
loop_
_entity_poly.entity_id
_entity_poly.type
_entity_poly.pdbx_seq_one_letter_code
_entity_poly.pdbx_strand_id
1 'polypeptide(L)'
;MSLTDLMRAAGRGDLEGVKRNFNQVGRKDEYGQTALIWAARWGRANCIPLLEKEIGMQDNRGWTALMYAALTGNADCVRLLLSEAGKQTTKEWYDFPPGMTALMIAAHYNRPEVVQLLLPYEQGMKDSKGHTAQWHANNSSWRGDYTQVRELLENEGAERIPPPKEQPPLMVSAITGDIEGVRKHLDRVGYQDPTGTTALMMAAKYGHSDCIPFLEKEIGMQDNWGSTALMRAASNGNTDCVRLLLSEAGRQSTEKWYDFPPGTAALMIAAHQSHLEIVKLLLPYEQGLKDSKGHTAQWHGNNGVSWRGDFTRVRQLLKNEGTERLPPPDPELLILQYRVNELTTENDSLKNDLSSSKNAHNETKKELSQLNREVSSLKQQLQKANEEAKKNHELNEALNKRIQEAEKSLTEAREEITSLKNQLTEMQNTILKQDNKISHLRTENASLQEQLSSSKKAQGEAEERLFQMNQEISSLKVQLSKTNEENDVLHKQFEDRERRDRAQIDQLTAEVSSLKQQLDNAIDESKRHAEMNEDLRKASDQNRALINALTTEKATLQEQLSKTTEDLKRALADQKAQNLALEKEVAQLRTESHDMKDLRRRLEEVEEEKRILLQNLAAVGGRLTNHPQGLGTPTG
;
A
#
# COMPACT_ATOMS: atom_id res chain seq x y z
N MET A 1 5.15 -1.43 42.18
CA MET A 1 5.83 -0.57 41.18
C MET A 1 7.22 -1.13 40.99
N SER A 2 7.71 -1.23 39.75
CA SER A 2 9.01 -1.82 39.43
C SER A 2 10.16 -0.83 39.63
N LEU A 3 11.36 -1.37 39.86
CA LEU A 3 12.61 -0.62 39.99
C LEU A 3 12.89 0.26 38.76
N THR A 4 13.04 1.57 38.96
CA THR A 4 13.22 2.53 37.87
C THR A 4 14.68 2.61 37.37
N ASP A 5 14.90 3.20 36.20
CA ASP A 5 16.25 3.40 35.65
C ASP A 5 17.04 4.41 36.49
N LEU A 6 16.37 5.45 37.01
CA LEU A 6 16.96 6.42 37.93
C LEU A 6 17.46 5.75 39.21
N MET A 7 16.66 4.85 39.81
CA MET A 7 17.08 4.10 41.01
C MET A 7 18.30 3.21 40.75
N ARG A 8 18.34 2.55 39.58
CA ARG A 8 19.48 1.72 39.16
C ARG A 8 20.74 2.55 38.93
N ALA A 9 20.61 3.72 38.28
CA ALA A 9 21.73 4.64 38.09
C ALA A 9 22.26 5.17 39.43
N ALA A 10 21.35 5.62 40.31
CA ALA A 10 21.68 6.12 41.64
C ALA A 10 22.37 5.08 42.51
N GLY A 11 21.90 3.82 42.53
CA GLY A 11 22.55 2.74 43.29
C GLY A 11 23.94 2.34 42.75
N ARG A 12 24.16 2.48 41.43
CA ARG A 12 25.48 2.23 40.82
C ARG A 12 26.46 3.40 40.95
N GLY A 13 25.98 4.60 41.28
CA GLY A 13 26.80 5.81 41.26
C GLY A 13 27.02 6.37 39.85
N ASP A 14 26.15 6.03 38.88
CA ASP A 14 26.22 6.52 37.50
C ASP A 14 25.61 7.92 37.41
N LEU A 15 26.44 8.95 37.61
CA LEU A 15 26.06 10.37 37.58
C LEU A 15 25.33 10.76 36.28
N GLU A 16 25.84 10.32 35.14
CA GLU A 16 25.23 10.62 33.83
C GLU A 16 23.93 9.84 33.62
N GLY A 17 23.84 8.61 34.14
CA GLY A 17 22.59 7.87 34.23
C GLY A 17 21.54 8.57 35.09
N VAL A 18 21.94 9.17 36.21
CA VAL A 18 21.06 9.95 37.09
C VAL A 18 20.54 11.20 36.37
N LYS A 19 21.44 11.98 35.74
CA LYS A 19 21.06 13.17 34.95
C LYS A 19 20.11 12.83 33.81
N ARG A 20 20.38 11.74 33.07
CA ARG A 20 19.53 11.29 31.94
C ARG A 20 18.12 10.89 32.36
N ASN A 21 17.93 10.40 33.59
CA ASN A 21 16.64 9.88 34.07
C ASN A 21 15.97 10.80 35.11
N PHE A 22 16.30 12.10 35.10
CA PHE A 22 15.81 13.07 36.08
C PHE A 22 14.27 13.22 36.10
N ASN A 23 13.60 12.90 35.01
CA ASN A 23 12.14 12.87 34.91
C ASN A 23 11.48 11.80 35.81
N GLN A 24 12.24 10.88 36.40
CA GLN A 24 11.75 9.83 37.29
C GLN A 24 11.89 10.19 38.79
N VAL A 25 12.40 11.38 39.11
CA VAL A 25 12.56 11.86 40.50
C VAL A 25 11.22 11.81 41.25
N GLY A 26 11.25 11.33 42.49
CA GLY A 26 10.08 11.17 43.37
C GLY A 26 9.31 9.87 43.16
N ARG A 27 9.67 9.05 42.15
CA ARG A 27 9.09 7.70 42.01
C ARG A 27 9.60 6.79 43.13
N LYS A 28 8.75 5.84 43.53
CA LYS A 28 9.03 4.86 44.58
C LYS A 28 8.94 3.43 44.04
N ASP A 29 9.81 2.56 44.52
CA ASP A 29 9.74 1.12 44.25
C ASP A 29 8.67 0.43 45.11
N GLU A 30 8.60 -0.90 45.07
CA GLU A 30 7.65 -1.70 45.85
C GLU A 30 7.82 -1.59 47.37
N TYR A 31 9.01 -1.22 47.85
CA TYR A 31 9.30 -1.00 49.26
C TYR A 31 9.10 0.47 49.66
N GLY A 32 8.74 1.34 48.71
CA GLY A 32 8.60 2.77 48.92
C GLY A 32 9.92 3.54 48.80
N GLN A 33 11.01 2.89 48.37
CA GLN A 33 12.33 3.51 48.28
C GLN A 33 12.43 4.37 47.02
N THR A 34 13.04 5.54 47.16
CA THR A 34 13.32 6.48 46.06
C THR A 34 14.75 6.30 45.54
N ALA A 35 15.13 7.00 44.46
CA ALA A 35 16.49 6.93 43.94
C ALA A 35 17.54 7.42 44.97
N LEU A 36 17.20 8.43 45.77
CA LEU A 36 18.05 8.95 46.85
C LEU A 36 18.32 7.90 47.93
N ILE A 37 17.29 7.14 48.32
CA ILE A 37 17.44 6.03 49.28
C ILE A 37 18.39 4.97 48.71
N TRP A 38 18.28 4.66 47.42
CA TRP A 38 19.20 3.73 46.75
C TRP A 38 20.64 4.27 46.71
N ALA A 39 20.85 5.55 46.40
CA ALA A 39 22.18 6.16 46.45
C ALA A 39 22.79 6.10 47.85
N ALA A 40 22.04 6.50 48.88
CA ALA A 40 22.49 6.50 50.27
C ALA A 40 22.83 5.10 50.78
N ARG A 41 21.99 4.10 50.46
CA ARG A 41 22.18 2.70 50.83
C ARG A 41 23.46 2.10 50.26
N TRP A 42 23.86 2.51 49.06
CA TRP A 42 25.05 1.98 48.40
C TRP A 42 26.27 2.92 48.48
N GLY A 43 26.21 3.94 49.33
CA GLY A 43 27.34 4.86 49.57
C GLY A 43 27.67 5.77 48.39
N ARG A 44 26.69 6.08 47.52
CA ARG A 44 26.87 6.90 46.32
C ARG A 44 26.65 8.37 46.63
N ALA A 45 27.51 8.94 47.47
CA ALA A 45 27.39 10.32 47.97
C ALA A 45 27.28 11.34 46.83
N ASN A 46 28.04 11.19 45.75
CA ASN A 46 28.04 12.12 44.60
C ASN A 46 26.68 12.22 43.88
N CYS A 47 25.80 11.23 44.02
CA CYS A 47 24.46 11.27 43.43
C CYS A 47 23.44 12.04 44.30
N ILE A 48 23.70 12.20 45.61
CA ILE A 48 22.76 12.83 46.55
C ILE A 48 22.44 14.28 46.17
N PRO A 49 23.43 15.12 45.80
CA PRO A 49 23.16 16.52 45.44
C PRO A 49 22.34 16.67 44.14
N LEU A 50 22.30 15.64 43.29
CA LEU A 50 21.40 15.64 42.13
C LEU A 50 19.95 15.26 42.51
N LEU A 51 19.74 14.66 43.68
CA LEU A 51 18.46 14.11 44.12
C LEU A 51 17.86 14.87 45.31
N GLU A 52 18.22 16.15 45.46
CA GLU A 52 17.79 17.02 46.57
C GLU A 52 16.26 17.07 46.76
N LYS A 53 15.50 16.96 45.67
CA LYS A 53 14.03 16.96 45.71
C LYS A 53 13.42 15.76 46.45
N GLU A 54 14.19 14.69 46.63
CA GLU A 54 13.75 13.50 47.37
C GLU A 54 14.15 13.53 48.85
N ILE A 55 14.90 14.54 49.29
CA ILE A 55 15.31 14.67 50.69
C ILE A 55 14.10 14.76 51.60
N GLY A 56 14.13 13.98 52.67
CA GLY A 56 13.09 13.89 53.68
C GLY A 56 11.94 12.94 53.32
N MET A 57 11.96 12.32 52.12
CA MET A 57 11.05 11.25 51.76
C MET A 57 11.35 9.97 52.57
N GLN A 58 10.29 9.24 52.91
CA GLN A 58 10.37 7.98 53.64
C GLN A 58 9.85 6.81 52.80
N ASP A 59 10.41 5.63 53.03
CA ASP A 59 9.90 4.37 52.50
C ASP A 59 8.65 3.88 53.24
N ASN A 60 8.14 2.70 52.88
CA ASN A 60 6.88 2.16 53.45
C ASN A 60 6.95 1.85 54.96
N ARG A 61 8.14 1.89 55.56
CA ARG A 61 8.43 1.65 56.99
C ARG A 61 8.86 2.93 57.73
N GLY A 62 8.90 4.06 57.04
CA GLY A 62 9.36 5.31 57.62
C GLY A 62 10.88 5.50 57.57
N TRP A 63 11.62 4.68 56.82
CA TRP A 63 13.08 4.87 56.71
C TRP A 63 13.39 5.99 55.72
N THR A 64 14.29 6.89 56.10
CA THR A 64 14.82 7.96 55.24
C THR A 64 16.14 7.54 54.62
N ALA A 65 16.64 8.31 53.64
CA ALA A 65 17.96 8.08 53.05
C ALA A 65 19.08 8.16 54.10
N LEU A 66 18.99 9.10 55.05
CA LEU A 66 19.92 9.25 56.16
C LEU A 66 20.02 7.97 57.02
N MET A 67 18.89 7.32 57.29
CA MET A 67 18.86 6.06 58.07
C MET A 67 19.55 4.91 57.35
N TYR A 68 19.40 4.82 56.02
CA TYR A 68 20.12 3.82 55.21
C TYR A 68 21.63 4.12 55.12
N ALA A 69 22.02 5.39 55.02
CA ALA A 69 23.42 5.81 55.09
C ALA A 69 24.04 5.48 56.46
N ALA A 70 23.30 5.71 57.54
CA ALA A 70 23.73 5.39 58.90
C ALA A 70 23.90 3.89 59.13
N LEU A 71 22.96 3.06 58.65
CA LEU A 71 23.05 1.60 58.71
C LEU A 71 24.33 1.07 58.05
N THR A 72 24.67 1.64 56.90
CA THR A 72 25.83 1.21 56.10
C THR A 72 27.14 1.87 56.54
N GLY A 73 27.09 2.87 57.41
CA GLY A 73 28.27 3.60 57.89
C GLY A 73 28.83 4.57 56.85
N ASN A 74 28.04 4.99 55.86
CA ASN A 74 28.48 5.91 54.81
C ASN A 74 28.44 7.37 55.30
N ALA A 75 29.51 7.80 55.98
CA ALA A 75 29.61 9.14 56.57
C ALA A 75 29.45 10.29 55.56
N ASP A 76 29.94 10.15 54.33
CA ASP A 76 29.77 11.19 53.30
C ASP A 76 28.30 11.38 52.92
N CYS A 77 27.54 10.29 52.78
CA CYS A 77 26.10 10.36 52.57
C CYS A 77 25.40 11.01 53.76
N VAL A 78 25.85 10.71 54.99
CA VAL A 78 25.31 11.32 56.22
C VAL A 78 25.51 12.84 56.21
N ARG A 79 26.71 13.33 55.88
CA ARG A 79 27.00 14.78 55.78
C ARG A 79 26.05 15.50 54.82
N LEU A 80 25.74 14.88 53.68
CA LEU A 80 24.83 15.41 52.67
C LEU A 80 23.34 15.29 53.06
N LEU A 81 23.01 14.49 54.08
CA LEU A 81 21.63 14.19 54.48
C LEU A 81 21.28 14.68 55.89
N LEU A 82 22.13 15.48 56.53
CA LEU A 82 21.92 15.99 57.89
C LEU A 82 20.61 16.78 58.06
N SER A 83 20.05 17.34 56.99
CA SER A 83 18.73 17.99 57.00
C SER A 83 17.57 17.03 57.30
N GLU A 84 17.78 15.71 57.17
CA GLU A 84 16.81 14.68 57.57
C GLU A 84 16.88 14.30 59.05
N ALA A 85 17.91 14.77 59.78
CA ALA A 85 18.11 14.39 61.17
C ALA A 85 16.89 14.80 62.04
N GLY A 86 16.53 13.91 62.97
CA GLY A 86 15.34 14.04 63.80
C GLY A 86 14.07 13.41 63.21
N LYS A 87 14.11 12.86 61.99
CA LYS A 87 13.04 11.98 61.48
C LYS A 87 13.12 10.61 62.16
N GLN A 88 11.95 9.99 62.34
CA GLN A 88 11.82 8.69 63.00
C GLN A 88 11.09 7.67 62.12
N THR A 89 11.46 6.40 62.23
CA THR A 89 10.75 5.30 61.57
C THR A 89 9.32 5.19 62.10
N THR A 90 8.40 4.72 61.26
CA THR A 90 6.98 4.64 61.59
C THR A 90 6.50 3.22 61.84
N LYS A 91 7.25 2.22 61.38
CA LYS A 91 6.93 0.79 61.54
C LYS A 91 8.14 0.01 62.03
N GLU A 92 7.86 -1.11 62.67
CA GLU A 92 8.88 -2.09 63.06
C GLU A 92 9.56 -2.68 61.82
N TRP A 93 10.86 -2.92 61.92
CA TRP A 93 11.63 -3.62 60.92
C TRP A 93 12.70 -4.49 61.57
N TYR A 94 12.58 -5.81 61.42
CA TYR A 94 13.47 -6.75 62.09
C TYR A 94 13.43 -6.50 63.61
N ASP A 95 14.57 -6.33 64.27
CA ASP A 95 14.66 -6.02 65.71
C ASP A 95 14.50 -4.52 66.02
N PHE A 96 14.25 -3.66 65.02
CA PHE A 96 14.07 -2.23 65.21
C PHE A 96 12.62 -1.87 65.48
N PRO A 97 12.27 -1.35 66.67
CA PRO A 97 10.94 -0.82 66.93
C PRO A 97 10.67 0.45 66.08
N PRO A 98 9.40 0.88 65.96
CA PRO A 98 9.07 2.22 65.50
C PRO A 98 9.81 3.29 66.33
N GLY A 99 10.03 4.47 65.75
CA GLY A 99 10.71 5.55 66.46
C GLY A 99 12.24 5.55 66.33
N MET A 100 12.85 4.65 65.54
CA MET A 100 14.30 4.67 65.31
C MET A 100 14.72 5.97 64.61
N THR A 101 15.82 6.56 65.10
CA THR A 101 16.54 7.65 64.39
C THR A 101 17.80 7.11 63.70
N ALA A 102 18.44 7.93 62.87
CA ALA A 102 19.68 7.54 62.20
C ALA A 102 20.84 7.32 63.20
N LEU A 103 20.91 8.10 64.28
CA LEU A 103 21.87 7.95 65.37
C LEU A 103 21.70 6.62 66.10
N MET A 104 20.46 6.20 66.39
CA MET A 104 20.19 4.89 67.01
C MET A 104 20.64 3.74 66.12
N ILE A 105 20.38 3.84 64.82
CA ILE A 105 20.80 2.84 63.84
C ILE A 105 22.35 2.81 63.75
N ALA A 106 23.01 3.97 63.69
CA ALA A 106 24.46 4.07 63.66
C ALA A 106 25.11 3.48 64.92
N ALA A 107 24.53 3.76 66.09
CA ALA A 107 24.94 3.23 67.37
C ALA A 107 24.79 1.70 67.41
N HIS A 108 23.66 1.16 66.93
CA HIS A 108 23.42 -0.28 66.85
C HIS A 108 24.46 -1.01 65.99
N TYR A 109 24.85 -0.44 64.84
CA TYR A 109 25.79 -1.05 63.89
C TYR A 109 27.26 -0.67 64.12
N ASN A 110 27.60 -0.07 65.27
CA ASN A 110 28.95 0.34 65.65
C ASN A 110 29.62 1.27 64.60
N ARG A 111 28.96 2.39 64.28
CA ARG A 111 29.44 3.37 63.28
C ARG A 111 29.93 4.66 63.96
N PRO A 112 31.14 4.70 64.55
CA PRO A 112 31.60 5.83 65.37
C PRO A 112 31.62 7.17 64.63
N GLU A 113 32.09 7.20 63.37
CA GLU A 113 32.09 8.43 62.57
C GLU A 113 30.67 8.97 62.33
N VAL A 114 29.72 8.09 62.02
CA VAL A 114 28.31 8.49 61.82
C VAL A 114 27.67 8.94 63.14
N VAL A 115 27.99 8.25 64.24
CA VAL A 115 27.55 8.65 65.59
C VAL A 115 28.04 10.07 65.89
N GLN A 116 29.32 10.36 65.66
CA GLN A 116 29.88 11.69 65.88
C GLN A 116 29.20 12.77 65.04
N LEU A 117 28.85 12.47 63.79
CA LEU A 117 28.14 13.41 62.90
C LEU A 117 26.70 13.68 63.33
N LEU A 118 26.00 12.67 63.84
CA LEU A 118 24.58 12.77 64.17
C LEU A 118 24.31 13.17 65.61
N LEU A 119 25.27 12.95 66.51
CA LEU A 119 25.14 13.21 67.94
C LEU A 119 24.61 14.62 68.24
N PRO A 120 25.13 15.71 67.63
CA PRO A 120 24.63 17.06 67.93
C PRO A 120 23.13 17.23 67.63
N TYR A 121 22.62 16.52 66.63
CA TYR A 121 21.28 16.72 66.08
C TYR A 121 20.21 15.77 66.61
N GLU A 122 20.61 14.57 67.07
CA GLU A 122 19.66 13.52 67.46
C GLU A 122 19.84 13.03 68.90
N GLN A 123 20.80 13.55 69.66
CA GLN A 123 21.01 13.12 71.05
C GLN A 123 19.75 13.26 71.91
N GLY A 124 19.51 12.25 72.75
CA GLY A 124 18.40 12.22 73.71
C GLY A 124 17.04 11.85 73.09
N MET A 125 16.96 11.64 71.77
CA MET A 125 15.77 11.09 71.14
C MET A 125 15.56 9.64 71.57
N LYS A 126 14.29 9.21 71.56
CA LYS A 126 13.89 7.87 72.02
C LYS A 126 13.00 7.18 71.01
N ASP A 127 13.19 5.88 70.86
CA ASP A 127 12.29 5.04 70.08
C ASP A 127 10.95 4.81 70.80
N SER A 128 10.04 4.04 70.18
CA SER A 128 8.73 3.76 70.78
C SER A 128 8.79 2.91 72.04
N LYS A 129 9.93 2.29 72.35
CA LYS A 129 10.19 1.52 73.58
C LYS A 129 10.94 2.35 74.64
N GLY A 130 11.28 3.60 74.33
CA GLY A 130 11.96 4.52 75.23
C GLY A 130 13.49 4.42 75.20
N HIS A 131 14.08 3.67 74.28
CA HIS A 131 15.53 3.48 74.19
C HIS A 131 16.20 4.62 73.41
N THR A 132 17.36 5.06 73.91
CA THR A 132 18.23 6.06 73.27
C THR A 132 19.30 5.41 72.40
N ALA A 133 20.11 6.20 71.69
CA ALA A 133 21.22 5.65 70.91
C ALA A 133 22.25 4.91 71.77
N GLN A 134 22.54 5.41 72.98
CA GLN A 134 23.41 4.72 73.94
C GLN A 134 22.88 3.34 74.32
N TRP A 135 21.55 3.20 74.52
CA TRP A 135 20.95 1.90 74.80
C TRP A 135 21.19 0.91 73.65
N HIS A 136 21.06 1.37 72.39
CA HIS A 136 21.30 0.54 71.20
C HIS A 136 22.78 0.13 71.08
N ALA A 137 23.74 0.98 71.44
CA ALA A 137 25.16 0.61 71.49
C ALA A 137 25.49 -0.40 72.61
N ASN A 138 24.75 -0.38 73.72
CA ASN A 138 24.96 -1.27 74.85
C ASN A 138 24.32 -2.65 74.66
N ASN A 139 23.20 -2.72 73.93
CA ASN A 139 22.40 -3.93 73.76
C ASN A 139 22.46 -4.52 72.35
N SER A 140 23.31 -3.99 71.47
CA SER A 140 23.50 -4.56 70.14
C SER A 140 24.21 -5.92 70.22
N SER A 141 23.67 -6.89 69.48
CA SER A 141 24.31 -8.19 69.25
C SER A 141 25.26 -8.18 68.05
N TRP A 142 25.40 -7.03 67.38
CA TRP A 142 26.27 -6.90 66.22
C TRP A 142 27.74 -6.94 66.62
N ARG A 143 28.58 -7.49 65.74
CA ARG A 143 30.00 -7.75 66.06
C ARG A 143 30.81 -6.46 66.05
N GLY A 144 31.73 -6.31 66.99
CA GLY A 144 32.74 -5.26 66.99
C GLY A 144 33.07 -4.73 68.37
N ASP A 145 34.09 -3.88 68.43
CA ASP A 145 34.44 -3.12 69.63
C ASP A 145 33.63 -1.82 69.66
N TYR A 146 32.70 -1.73 70.61
CA TYR A 146 31.80 -0.57 70.79
C TYR A 146 32.41 0.52 71.68
N THR A 147 33.64 0.37 72.16
CA THR A 147 34.25 1.29 73.14
C THR A 147 34.14 2.75 72.68
N GLN A 148 34.56 3.06 71.45
CA GLN A 148 34.48 4.41 70.89
C GLN A 148 33.05 4.94 70.77
N VAL A 149 32.09 4.12 70.31
CA VAL A 149 30.69 4.53 70.19
C VAL A 149 30.08 4.79 71.57
N ARG A 150 30.42 3.99 72.57
CA ARG A 150 29.92 4.14 73.95
C ARG A 150 30.49 5.38 74.62
N GLU A 151 31.78 5.67 74.41
CA GLU A 151 32.43 6.91 74.86
C GLU A 151 31.77 8.14 74.24
N LEU A 152 31.54 8.13 72.91
CA LEU A 152 30.84 9.23 72.22
C LEU A 152 29.41 9.46 72.76
N LEU A 153 28.75 8.41 73.25
CA LEU A 153 27.37 8.44 73.73
C LEU A 153 27.25 8.53 75.26
N GLU A 154 28.36 8.64 75.99
CA GLU A 154 28.37 8.56 77.47
C GLU A 154 27.49 9.64 78.12
N ASN A 155 27.44 10.83 77.54
CA ASN A 155 26.68 11.99 78.03
C ASN A 155 25.51 12.37 77.11
N GLU A 156 24.85 11.37 76.49
CA GLU A 156 23.70 11.61 75.62
C GLU A 156 22.57 12.37 76.35
N GLY A 157 22.14 13.51 75.79
CA GLY A 157 20.99 14.28 76.30
C GLY A 157 21.32 15.64 76.94
N ALA A 158 22.55 16.14 76.76
CA ALA A 158 22.98 17.43 77.34
C ALA A 158 22.34 18.65 76.65
N GLU A 159 22.33 18.73 75.31
CA GLU A 159 21.67 19.79 74.55
C GLU A 159 21.58 19.49 73.04
N ARG A 160 20.37 19.27 72.49
CA ARG A 160 20.18 18.97 71.05
C ARG A 160 20.13 20.26 70.23
N ILE A 161 20.97 20.37 69.20
CA ILE A 161 20.90 21.48 68.22
C ILE A 161 19.94 21.11 67.07
N PRO A 162 19.24 22.10 66.48
CA PRO A 162 18.38 21.84 65.32
C PRO A 162 19.22 21.35 64.12
N PRO A 163 18.69 20.42 63.30
CA PRO A 163 19.35 19.99 62.08
C PRO A 163 19.54 21.18 61.12
N PRO A 164 20.62 21.17 60.32
CA PRO A 164 20.84 22.22 59.33
C PRO A 164 19.69 22.21 58.32
N LYS A 165 19.05 23.37 58.11
CA LYS A 165 17.90 23.49 57.18
C LYS A 165 18.29 23.21 55.73
N GLU A 166 19.53 23.52 55.37
CA GLU A 166 20.15 23.28 54.07
C GLU A 166 21.52 22.63 54.29
N GLN A 167 21.95 21.77 53.37
CA GLN A 167 23.28 21.13 53.43
C GLN A 167 24.38 22.21 53.53
N PRO A 168 25.55 21.97 54.17
CA PRO A 168 26.63 22.95 54.22
C PRO A 168 27.08 23.27 52.78
N PRO A 169 26.73 24.44 52.21
CA PRO A 169 26.73 24.59 50.75
C PRO A 169 28.13 24.39 50.15
N LEU A 170 29.17 24.81 50.89
CA LEU A 170 30.56 24.68 50.48
C LEU A 170 31.04 23.23 50.38
N MET A 171 30.74 22.38 51.36
CA MET A 171 31.15 20.96 51.34
C MET A 171 30.42 20.18 50.25
N VAL A 172 29.14 20.50 50.02
CA VAL A 172 28.36 19.88 48.94
C VAL A 172 28.99 20.20 47.59
N SER A 173 29.28 21.48 47.34
CA SER A 173 29.95 21.92 46.11
C SER A 173 31.33 21.27 45.95
N ALA A 174 32.08 21.09 47.04
CA ALA A 174 33.35 20.39 47.00
C ALA A 174 33.22 18.87 46.73
N ILE A 175 32.14 18.22 47.15
CA ILE A 175 31.87 16.80 46.86
C ILE A 175 31.44 16.60 45.39
N THR A 176 30.68 17.54 44.84
CA THR A 176 30.18 17.45 43.46
C THR A 176 31.16 17.98 42.42
N GLY A 177 32.16 18.75 42.83
CA GLY A 177 33.06 19.48 41.93
C GLY A 177 32.41 20.73 41.32
N ASP A 178 31.38 21.29 41.97
CA ASP A 178 30.73 22.52 41.55
C ASP A 178 31.59 23.74 41.92
N ILE A 179 32.48 24.12 41.01
CA ILE A 179 33.41 25.25 41.19
C ILE A 179 32.67 26.56 41.49
N GLU A 180 31.55 26.82 40.82
CA GLU A 180 30.76 28.04 41.03
C GLU A 180 30.09 28.03 42.41
N GLY A 181 29.58 26.88 42.84
CA GLY A 181 29.09 26.68 44.20
C GLY A 181 30.16 26.89 45.26
N VAL A 182 31.41 26.42 45.01
CA VAL A 182 32.56 26.68 45.90
C VAL A 182 32.85 28.19 45.96
N ARG A 183 32.93 28.86 44.80
CA ARG A 183 33.17 30.32 44.71
C ARG A 183 32.10 31.14 45.43
N LYS A 184 30.85 30.69 45.37
CA LYS A 184 29.71 31.38 46.01
C LYS A 184 29.77 31.33 47.54
N HIS A 185 30.34 30.27 48.12
CA HIS A 185 30.32 30.02 49.57
C HIS A 185 31.70 30.10 50.22
N LEU A 186 32.59 30.94 49.67
CA LEU A 186 33.94 31.15 50.20
C LEU A 186 33.96 31.80 51.60
N ASP A 187 32.84 32.39 52.03
CA ASP A 187 32.64 32.89 53.39
C ASP A 187 32.71 31.79 54.45
N ARG A 188 32.51 30.53 54.06
CA ARG A 188 32.52 29.36 54.95
C ARG A 188 33.84 28.58 54.95
N VAL A 189 34.85 29.06 54.21
CA VAL A 189 36.17 28.40 54.17
C VAL A 189 36.78 28.36 55.57
N GLY A 190 37.33 27.21 55.94
CA GLY A 190 37.85 26.93 57.29
C GLY A 190 36.80 26.35 58.23
N TYR A 191 35.55 26.19 57.79
CA TYR A 191 34.55 25.43 58.55
C TYR A 191 34.96 23.95 58.63
N GLN A 192 34.95 23.41 59.84
CA GLN A 192 35.07 21.98 60.13
C GLN A 192 33.74 21.46 60.66
N ASP A 193 33.29 20.33 60.12
CA ASP A 193 32.14 19.63 60.68
C ASP A 193 32.51 18.88 61.98
N PRO A 194 31.56 18.21 62.67
CA PRO A 194 31.83 17.53 63.95
C PRO A 194 32.95 16.49 63.93
N THR A 195 33.37 16.01 62.76
CA THR A 195 34.49 15.08 62.61
C THR A 195 35.82 15.78 62.24
N GLY A 196 35.83 17.11 62.16
CA GLY A 196 36.99 17.89 61.75
C GLY A 196 37.17 17.97 60.22
N THR A 197 36.25 17.42 59.42
CA THR A 197 36.44 17.40 57.96
C THR A 197 36.15 18.78 57.36
N THR A 198 36.91 19.18 56.33
CA THR A 198 36.75 20.45 55.61
C THR A 198 36.26 20.24 54.17
N ALA A 199 35.94 21.32 53.45
CA ALA A 199 35.58 21.26 52.05
C ALA A 199 36.75 20.79 51.17
N LEU A 200 37.97 21.24 51.45
CA LEU A 200 39.18 20.85 50.74
C LEU A 200 39.44 19.35 50.83
N MET A 201 39.25 18.76 52.02
CA MET A 201 39.38 17.30 52.20
C MET A 201 38.39 16.52 51.34
N MET A 202 37.17 17.05 51.15
CA MET A 202 36.17 16.44 50.30
C MET A 202 36.49 16.58 48.81
N ALA A 203 36.89 17.77 48.35
CA ALA A 203 37.35 17.97 46.98
C ALA A 203 38.53 17.05 46.64
N ALA A 204 39.49 16.96 47.55
CA ALA A 204 40.66 16.09 47.42
C ALA A 204 40.29 14.60 47.39
N LYS A 205 39.33 14.16 48.22
CA LYS A 205 38.81 12.79 48.26
C LYS A 205 38.09 12.39 46.96
N TYR A 206 37.31 13.29 46.38
CA TYR A 206 36.51 13.00 45.17
C TYR A 206 37.19 13.36 43.86
N GLY A 207 38.39 13.94 43.91
CA GLY A 207 39.23 14.18 42.73
C GLY A 207 38.94 15.50 42.01
N HIS A 208 38.29 16.44 42.69
CA HIS A 208 37.92 17.74 42.12
C HIS A 208 39.07 18.74 42.31
N SER A 209 40.16 18.55 41.56
CA SER A 209 41.37 19.38 41.63
C SER A 209 41.08 20.85 41.39
N ASP A 210 40.09 21.17 40.55
CA ASP A 210 39.75 22.54 40.17
C ASP A 210 39.09 23.33 41.31
N CYS A 211 38.60 22.65 42.36
CA CYS A 211 38.12 23.31 43.58
C CYS A 211 39.27 23.75 44.51
N ILE A 212 40.43 23.07 44.45
CA ILE A 212 41.54 23.28 45.40
C ILE A 212 42.07 24.73 45.39
N PRO A 213 42.27 25.40 44.23
CA PRO A 213 42.72 26.79 44.20
C PRO A 213 41.82 27.76 44.96
N PHE A 214 40.54 27.45 45.12
CA PHE A 214 39.59 28.30 45.86
C PHE A 214 39.54 27.98 47.36
N LEU A 215 40.13 26.86 47.78
CA LEU A 215 40.10 26.33 49.14
C LEU A 215 41.49 26.36 49.80
N GLU A 216 42.42 27.17 49.28
CA GLU A 216 43.82 27.25 49.72
C GLU A 216 43.99 27.50 51.23
N LYS A 217 43.06 28.24 51.84
CA LYS A 217 43.13 28.57 53.28
C LYS A 217 42.89 27.36 54.19
N GLU A 218 42.37 26.26 53.64
CA GLU A 218 42.17 25.01 54.38
C GLU A 218 43.38 24.06 54.29
N ILE A 219 44.40 24.41 53.49
CA ILE A 219 45.61 23.60 53.37
C ILE A 219 46.29 23.46 54.73
N GLY A 220 46.61 22.22 55.09
CA GLY A 220 47.25 21.87 56.35
C GLY A 220 46.29 21.68 57.52
N MET A 221 44.98 21.92 57.35
CA MET A 221 43.97 21.52 58.33
C MET A 221 43.89 19.99 58.43
N GLN A 222 43.53 19.51 59.61
CA GLN A 222 43.42 18.08 59.93
C GLN A 222 42.05 17.78 60.52
N ASP A 223 41.49 16.64 60.11
CA ASP A 223 40.29 16.11 60.75
C ASP A 223 40.60 15.47 62.11
N ASN A 224 39.58 14.94 62.80
CA ASN A 224 39.74 14.33 64.12
C ASN A 224 40.64 13.08 64.10
N TRP A 225 40.95 12.50 62.93
CA TRP A 225 41.93 11.43 62.81
C TRP A 225 43.34 11.95 62.50
N GLY A 226 43.52 13.26 62.35
CA GLY A 226 44.75 13.90 61.91
C GLY A 226 44.96 13.79 60.39
N SER A 227 43.95 13.40 59.61
CA SER A 227 44.12 13.26 58.16
C SER A 227 44.00 14.61 57.48
N THR A 228 44.89 14.88 56.53
CA THR A 228 44.88 16.09 55.70
C THR A 228 44.21 15.85 54.34
N ALA A 229 44.01 16.90 53.55
CA ALA A 229 43.47 16.77 52.19
C ALA A 229 44.38 15.92 51.28
N LEU A 230 45.70 16.06 51.41
CA LEU A 230 46.69 15.25 50.70
C LEU A 230 46.52 13.75 51.00
N MET A 231 46.30 13.38 52.26
CA MET A 231 46.06 11.98 52.66
C MET A 231 44.75 11.45 52.06
N ARG A 232 43.70 12.27 52.00
CA ARG A 232 42.42 11.93 51.39
C ARG A 232 42.56 11.72 49.87
N ALA A 233 43.30 12.58 49.17
CA ALA A 233 43.62 12.43 47.75
C ALA A 233 44.46 11.18 47.48
N ALA A 234 45.50 10.95 48.29
CA ALA A 234 46.38 9.79 48.19
C ALA A 234 45.62 8.48 48.41
N SER A 235 44.65 8.43 49.31
CA SER A 235 43.82 7.23 49.54
C SER A 235 42.97 6.87 48.31
N ASN A 236 42.45 7.87 47.60
CA ASN A 236 41.50 7.68 46.50
C ASN A 236 42.14 7.68 45.11
N GLY A 237 43.46 7.89 45.00
CA GLY A 237 44.16 7.84 43.71
C GLY A 237 44.06 9.14 42.90
N ASN A 238 43.67 10.24 43.53
CA ASN A 238 43.44 11.52 42.86
C ASN A 238 44.77 12.27 42.64
N THR A 239 45.48 11.90 41.57
CA THR A 239 46.86 12.34 41.30
C THR A 239 46.97 13.86 41.11
N ASP A 240 45.99 14.50 40.46
CA ASP A 240 46.03 15.96 40.24
C ASP A 240 45.81 16.75 41.53
N CYS A 241 44.92 16.27 42.40
CA CYS A 241 44.78 16.80 43.76
C CYS A 241 46.08 16.65 44.56
N VAL A 242 46.76 15.49 44.47
CA VAL A 242 48.06 15.28 45.12
C VAL A 242 49.09 16.30 44.65
N ARG A 243 49.17 16.58 43.34
CA ARG A 243 50.11 17.59 42.82
C ARG A 243 49.88 18.93 43.50
N LEU A 244 48.62 19.39 43.52
CA LEU A 244 48.22 20.67 44.11
C LEU A 244 48.42 20.76 45.62
N LEU A 245 48.46 19.63 46.33
CA LEU A 245 48.53 19.55 47.79
C LEU A 245 49.89 19.11 48.33
N LEU A 246 50.94 19.09 47.49
CA LEU A 246 52.29 18.68 47.92
C LEU A 246 52.86 19.54 49.06
N SER A 247 52.35 20.76 49.26
CA SER A 247 52.70 21.61 50.40
C SER A 247 52.33 21.01 51.78
N GLU A 248 51.41 20.03 51.81
CA GLU A 248 51.08 19.27 53.02
C GLU A 248 52.01 18.09 53.28
N ALA A 249 52.95 17.80 52.37
CA ALA A 249 53.83 16.65 52.49
C ALA A 249 54.60 16.65 53.82
N GLY A 250 54.72 15.47 54.42
CA GLY A 250 55.39 15.29 55.71
C GLY A 250 54.50 15.42 56.93
N ARG A 251 53.23 15.83 56.78
CA ARG A 251 52.22 15.72 57.84
C ARG A 251 51.82 14.26 58.03
N GLN A 252 51.47 13.89 59.27
CA GLN A 252 51.10 12.53 59.65
C GLN A 252 49.78 12.52 60.43
N SER A 253 49.00 11.45 60.27
CA SER A 253 47.77 11.25 61.04
C SER A 253 48.05 11.18 62.54
N THR A 254 47.11 11.61 63.37
CA THR A 254 47.27 11.65 64.83
C THR A 254 46.57 10.47 65.50
N GLU A 255 45.51 9.97 64.89
CA GLU A 255 44.74 8.82 65.39
C GLU A 255 44.76 7.66 64.39
N LYS A 256 44.26 6.51 64.87
CA LYS A 256 44.02 5.34 64.03
C LYS A 256 42.78 5.56 63.18
N TRP A 257 42.87 5.25 61.88
CA TRP A 257 41.71 5.23 60.98
C TRP A 257 41.76 4.00 60.06
N TYR A 258 40.68 3.22 60.00
CA TYR A 258 40.65 1.88 59.38
C TYR A 258 41.85 1.00 59.81
N ASP A 259 42.66 0.54 58.84
CA ASP A 259 43.85 -0.29 59.04
C ASP A 259 45.12 0.55 59.25
N PHE A 260 45.02 1.88 59.18
CA PHE A 260 46.15 2.79 59.31
C PHE A 260 46.36 3.20 60.78
N PRO A 261 47.54 2.93 61.35
CA PRO A 261 47.86 3.40 62.70
C PRO A 261 48.09 4.92 62.73
N PRO A 262 48.12 5.53 63.92
CA PRO A 262 48.62 6.89 64.10
C PRO A 262 50.01 7.05 63.45
N GLY A 263 50.34 8.24 62.99
CA GLY A 263 51.59 8.54 62.31
C GLY A 263 51.59 8.19 60.81
N THR A 264 50.44 7.88 60.21
CA THR A 264 50.41 7.51 58.79
C THR A 264 50.54 8.76 57.91
N ALA A 265 51.46 8.75 56.93
CA ALA A 265 51.66 9.81 55.93
C ALA A 265 50.99 9.46 54.58
N ALA A 266 50.86 10.44 53.67
CA ALA A 266 50.20 10.24 52.38
C ALA A 266 50.90 9.20 51.49
N LEU A 267 52.24 9.12 51.51
CA LEU A 267 53.04 8.15 50.79
C LEU A 267 52.78 6.72 51.26
N MET A 268 52.58 6.52 52.57
CA MET A 268 52.24 5.21 53.14
C MET A 268 50.87 4.74 52.64
N ILE A 269 49.90 5.66 52.61
CA ILE A 269 48.56 5.41 52.09
C ILE A 269 48.63 5.05 50.60
N ALA A 270 49.33 5.85 49.79
CA ALA A 270 49.47 5.62 48.36
C ALA A 270 50.16 4.28 48.05
N ALA A 271 51.18 3.91 48.84
CA ALA A 271 51.86 2.64 48.73
C ALA A 271 50.93 1.46 49.06
N HIS A 272 50.13 1.57 50.12
CA HIS A 272 49.14 0.56 50.51
C HIS A 272 48.01 0.39 49.47
N GLN A 273 47.65 1.47 48.79
CA GLN A 273 46.61 1.48 47.74
C GLN A 273 47.13 1.16 46.33
N SER A 274 48.44 0.94 46.16
CA SER A 274 49.08 0.69 44.86
C SER A 274 48.99 1.85 43.85
N HIS A 275 48.88 3.10 44.33
CA HIS A 275 48.79 4.29 43.48
C HIS A 275 50.18 4.75 43.00
N LEU A 276 50.72 4.07 41.99
CA LEU A 276 52.11 4.25 41.53
C LEU A 276 52.51 5.71 41.24
N GLU A 277 51.68 6.45 40.52
CA GLU A 277 52.01 7.84 40.16
C GLU A 277 52.06 8.76 41.38
N ILE A 278 51.18 8.53 42.36
CA ILE A 278 51.18 9.27 43.64
C ILE A 278 52.44 8.91 44.45
N VAL A 279 52.84 7.64 44.48
CA VAL A 279 54.09 7.22 45.13
C VAL A 279 55.29 7.95 44.51
N LYS A 280 55.37 8.07 43.17
CA LYS A 280 56.44 8.83 42.51
C LYS A 280 56.46 10.30 42.91
N LEU A 281 55.28 10.93 43.06
CA LEU A 281 55.17 12.34 43.42
C LEU A 281 55.58 12.61 44.87
N LEU A 282 55.21 11.71 45.78
CA LEU A 282 55.42 11.90 47.23
C LEU A 282 56.77 11.41 47.72
N LEU A 283 57.39 10.45 47.02
CA LEU A 283 58.66 9.84 47.43
C LEU A 283 59.76 10.87 47.78
N PRO A 284 59.99 11.94 47.00
CA PRO A 284 61.03 12.91 47.32
C PRO A 284 60.82 13.67 48.65
N TYR A 285 59.57 13.77 49.11
CA TYR A 285 59.19 14.60 50.26
C TYR A 285 58.92 13.76 51.52
N GLU A 286 58.44 12.53 51.37
CA GLU A 286 57.94 11.71 52.47
C GLU A 286 58.74 10.42 52.72
N GLN A 287 59.78 10.15 51.94
CA GLN A 287 60.59 8.94 52.14
C GLN A 287 61.17 8.84 53.56
N GLY A 288 61.09 7.63 54.12
CA GLY A 288 61.67 7.29 55.42
C GLY A 288 60.81 7.70 56.62
N LEU A 289 59.66 8.34 56.40
CA LEU A 289 58.66 8.56 57.44
C LEU A 289 58.20 7.21 58.01
N LYS A 290 57.86 7.21 59.29
CA LYS A 290 57.38 6.03 60.02
C LYS A 290 56.10 6.33 60.74
N ASP A 291 55.16 5.40 60.68
CA ASP A 291 53.99 5.43 61.53
C ASP A 291 54.34 5.08 62.99
N SER A 292 53.36 5.15 63.88
CA SER A 292 53.51 4.84 65.31
C SER A 292 53.92 3.39 65.60
N LYS A 293 53.79 2.49 64.62
CA LYS A 293 54.26 1.10 64.70
C LYS A 293 55.65 0.92 64.07
N GLY A 294 56.24 1.99 63.54
CA GLY A 294 57.56 1.99 62.92
C GLY A 294 57.55 1.58 61.45
N HIS A 295 56.39 1.44 60.80
CA HIS A 295 56.31 1.03 59.40
C HIS A 295 56.52 2.21 58.44
N THR A 296 57.29 1.99 57.38
CA THR A 296 57.51 2.95 56.29
C THR A 296 56.56 2.69 55.12
N ALA A 297 56.60 3.54 54.08
CA ALA A 297 55.82 3.32 52.87
C ALA A 297 56.16 1.98 52.18
N GLN A 298 57.42 1.56 52.21
CA GLN A 298 57.82 0.23 51.71
C GLN A 298 57.06 -0.91 52.41
N TRP A 299 56.91 -0.83 53.75
CA TRP A 299 56.17 -1.85 54.51
C TRP A 299 54.70 -1.89 54.08
N HIS A 300 54.08 -0.73 53.91
CA HIS A 300 52.69 -0.60 53.45
C HIS A 300 52.49 -1.13 52.02
N GLY A 301 53.43 -0.88 51.10
CA GLY A 301 53.41 -1.45 49.74
C GLY A 301 53.68 -2.96 49.68
N ASN A 302 54.37 -3.53 50.68
CA ASN A 302 54.57 -4.97 50.80
C ASN A 302 53.34 -5.68 51.38
N ASN A 303 52.62 -5.03 52.28
CA ASN A 303 51.44 -5.58 52.98
C ASN A 303 50.10 -5.15 52.36
N GLY A 304 50.13 -4.43 51.24
CA GLY A 304 48.93 -4.09 50.48
C GLY A 304 48.21 -5.33 49.96
N VAL A 305 46.88 -5.29 49.94
CA VAL A 305 46.02 -6.40 49.52
C VAL A 305 45.89 -6.46 47.99
N SER A 306 45.95 -7.67 47.41
CA SER A 306 46.09 -7.90 45.96
C SER A 306 44.98 -7.30 45.09
N TRP A 307 43.76 -7.12 45.61
CA TRP A 307 42.66 -6.52 44.85
C TRP A 307 42.74 -4.99 44.74
N ARG A 308 43.66 -4.32 45.45
CA ARG A 308 43.90 -2.87 45.34
C ARG A 308 44.79 -2.49 44.15
N GLY A 309 45.55 -3.42 43.58
CA GLY A 309 46.35 -3.16 42.38
C GLY A 309 47.61 -4.02 42.28
N ASP A 310 48.41 -3.74 41.24
CA ASP A 310 49.72 -4.36 41.03
C ASP A 310 50.82 -3.59 41.77
N PHE A 311 51.25 -4.14 42.90
CA PHE A 311 52.28 -3.57 43.75
C PHE A 311 53.70 -3.75 43.20
N THR A 312 53.92 -4.47 42.11
CA THR A 312 55.28 -4.81 41.61
C THR A 312 56.12 -3.56 41.39
N ARG A 313 55.55 -2.56 40.70
CA ARG A 313 56.23 -1.30 40.41
C ARG A 313 56.40 -0.42 41.65
N VAL A 314 55.41 -0.41 42.53
CA VAL A 314 55.46 0.33 43.81
C VAL A 314 56.57 -0.21 44.71
N ARG A 315 56.66 -1.54 44.86
CA ARG A 315 57.70 -2.20 45.64
C ARG A 315 59.09 -1.98 45.06
N GLN A 316 59.22 -2.00 43.74
CA GLN A 316 60.49 -1.70 43.08
C GLN A 316 60.94 -0.26 43.35
N LEU A 317 60.00 0.69 43.29
CA LEU A 317 60.28 2.11 43.54
C LEU A 317 60.66 2.39 45.00
N LEU A 318 60.02 1.69 45.95
CA LEU A 318 60.25 1.85 47.40
C LEU A 318 61.38 0.98 47.96
N LYS A 319 62.06 0.17 47.13
CA LYS A 319 63.06 -0.81 47.58
C LYS A 319 64.22 -0.17 48.36
N ASN A 320 64.58 1.06 47.99
CA ASN A 320 65.69 1.82 48.56
C ASN A 320 65.20 3.14 49.17
N GLU A 321 64.06 3.12 49.87
CA GLU A 321 63.52 4.30 50.55
C GLU A 321 64.59 4.91 51.46
N GLY A 322 65.05 6.13 51.13
CA GLY A 322 66.08 6.85 51.87
C GLY A 322 65.52 7.65 53.05
N THR A 323 66.38 8.36 53.76
CA THR A 323 65.98 9.26 54.88
C THR A 323 66.07 10.74 54.55
N GLU A 324 66.66 11.09 53.40
CA GLU A 324 66.86 12.48 52.97
C GLU A 324 65.59 12.98 52.27
N ARG A 325 64.96 14.03 52.80
CA ARG A 325 63.68 14.55 52.29
C ARG A 325 63.87 15.94 51.72
N LEU A 326 63.25 16.20 50.59
CA LEU A 326 63.07 17.57 50.10
C LEU A 326 62.06 18.29 51.01
N PRO A 327 62.24 19.59 51.28
CA PRO A 327 61.21 20.38 51.95
C PRO A 327 59.95 20.40 51.08
N PRO A 328 58.75 20.43 51.68
CA PRO A 328 57.50 20.59 50.93
C PRO A 328 57.57 21.85 50.06
N PRO A 329 57.09 21.78 48.81
CA PRO A 329 57.09 22.93 47.92
C PRO A 329 56.14 24.02 48.45
N ASP A 330 56.45 25.27 48.12
CA ASP A 330 55.63 26.42 48.50
C ASP A 330 54.21 26.30 47.90
N PRO A 331 53.15 26.33 48.73
CA PRO A 331 51.78 26.25 48.25
C PRO A 331 51.42 27.29 47.18
N GLU A 332 51.85 28.55 47.33
CA GLU A 332 51.50 29.62 46.39
C GLU A 332 52.13 29.38 45.02
N LEU A 333 53.41 29.00 45.01
CA LEU A 333 54.14 28.71 43.76
C LEU A 333 53.51 27.55 43.00
N LEU A 334 53.01 26.55 43.72
CA LEU A 334 52.47 25.34 43.15
C LEU A 334 51.10 25.59 42.50
N ILE A 335 50.23 26.37 43.15
CA ILE A 335 48.96 26.81 42.59
C ILE A 335 49.19 27.68 41.35
N LEU A 336 50.15 28.61 41.40
CA LEU A 336 50.50 29.46 40.26
C LEU A 336 51.01 28.64 39.07
N GLN A 337 51.87 27.64 39.29
CA GLN A 337 52.35 26.75 38.23
C GLN A 337 51.22 25.97 37.58
N TYR A 338 50.27 25.43 38.36
CA TYR A 338 49.10 24.77 37.82
C TYR A 338 48.26 25.72 36.95
N ARG A 339 47.99 26.93 37.45
CA ARG A 339 47.21 27.92 36.71
C ARG A 339 47.89 28.35 35.40
N VAL A 340 49.21 28.50 35.40
CA VAL A 340 49.97 28.80 34.17
C VAL A 340 49.82 27.67 33.16
N ASN A 341 49.96 26.41 33.59
CA ASN A 341 49.80 25.25 32.70
C ASN A 341 48.38 25.17 32.13
N GLU A 342 47.36 25.37 32.97
CA GLU A 342 45.95 25.40 32.55
C GLU A 342 45.72 26.48 31.47
N LEU A 343 46.17 27.71 31.74
CA LEU A 343 46.05 28.82 30.79
C LEU A 343 46.82 28.57 29.48
N THR A 344 47.95 27.85 29.52
CA THR A 344 48.66 27.48 28.29
C THR A 344 47.85 26.49 27.44
N THR A 345 47.25 25.48 28.07
CA THR A 345 46.41 24.51 27.36
C THR A 345 45.14 25.13 26.78
N GLU A 346 44.48 26.01 27.54
CA GLU A 346 43.30 26.76 27.08
C GLU A 346 43.65 27.64 25.87
N ASN A 347 44.79 28.34 25.92
CA ASN A 347 45.27 29.15 24.80
C ASN A 347 45.53 28.31 23.54
N ASP A 348 46.10 27.11 23.67
CA ASP A 348 46.36 26.25 22.52
C ASP A 348 45.07 25.67 21.93
N SER A 349 44.08 25.34 22.76
CA SER A 349 42.74 24.97 22.29
C SER A 349 42.07 26.12 21.52
N LEU A 350 42.07 27.33 22.08
CA LEU A 350 41.49 28.50 21.44
C LEU A 350 42.17 28.85 20.10
N LYS A 351 43.49 28.64 19.99
CA LYS A 351 44.20 28.78 18.70
C LYS A 351 43.70 27.77 17.66
N ASN A 352 43.48 26.53 18.06
CA ASN A 352 42.94 25.49 17.17
C ASN A 352 41.52 25.82 16.72
N ASP A 353 40.65 26.23 17.63
CA ASP A 353 39.28 26.64 17.32
C ASP A 353 39.24 27.85 16.39
N LEU A 354 40.11 28.84 16.62
CA LEU A 354 40.27 29.99 15.74
C LEU A 354 40.71 29.57 14.34
N SER A 355 41.60 28.57 14.21
CA SER A 355 42.04 28.05 12.91
C SER A 355 40.90 27.35 12.16
N SER A 356 40.10 26.54 12.87
CA SER A 356 38.93 25.85 12.34
C SER A 356 37.86 26.85 11.89
N SER A 357 37.58 27.87 12.72
CA SER A 357 36.65 28.94 12.39
C SER A 357 37.09 29.74 11.16
N LYS A 358 38.39 30.04 11.03
CA LYS A 358 38.95 30.68 9.82
C LYS A 358 38.76 29.82 8.56
N ASN A 359 38.95 28.50 8.67
CA ASN A 359 38.75 27.59 7.55
C ASN A 359 37.27 27.56 7.12
N ALA A 360 36.35 27.42 8.07
CA ALA A 360 34.90 27.48 7.79
C ALA A 360 34.48 28.82 7.18
N HIS A 361 35.04 29.95 7.66
CA HIS A 361 34.80 31.25 7.06
C HIS A 361 35.30 31.33 5.60
N ASN A 362 36.45 30.74 5.29
CA ASN A 362 36.96 30.70 3.93
C ASN A 362 36.11 29.81 3.01
N GLU A 363 35.57 28.70 3.50
CA GLU A 363 34.64 27.84 2.76
C GLU A 363 33.32 28.54 2.46
N THR A 364 32.67 29.11 3.48
CA THR A 364 31.45 29.90 3.30
C THR A 364 31.63 31.06 2.34
N LYS A 365 32.81 31.71 2.35
CA LYS A 365 33.16 32.75 1.37
C LYS A 365 33.26 32.20 -0.06
N LYS A 366 33.80 30.99 -0.25
CA LYS A 366 33.85 30.31 -1.57
C LYS A 366 32.44 29.97 -2.04
N GLU A 367 31.61 29.37 -1.18
CA GLU A 367 30.21 29.05 -1.49
C GLU A 367 29.43 30.31 -1.89
N LEU A 368 29.57 31.39 -1.13
CA LEU A 368 28.92 32.67 -1.46
C LEU A 368 29.39 33.24 -2.80
N SER A 369 30.68 33.07 -3.14
CA SER A 369 31.21 33.45 -4.44
C SER A 369 30.63 32.61 -5.59
N GLN A 370 30.38 31.32 -5.36
CA GLN A 370 29.74 30.44 -6.33
C GLN A 370 28.26 30.79 -6.50
N LEU A 371 27.54 31.00 -5.41
CA LEU A 371 26.13 31.39 -5.43
C LEU A 371 25.94 32.70 -6.20
N ASN A 372 26.83 33.68 -6.02
CA ASN A 372 26.80 34.94 -6.77
C ASN A 372 26.99 34.73 -8.29
N ARG A 373 27.82 33.78 -8.71
CA ARG A 373 27.95 33.42 -10.13
C ARG A 373 26.68 32.77 -10.67
N GLU A 374 26.07 31.86 -9.90
CA GLU A 374 24.81 31.21 -10.27
C GLU A 374 23.66 32.21 -10.38
N VAL A 375 23.51 33.12 -9.42
CA VAL A 375 22.51 34.21 -9.47
C VAL A 375 22.72 35.09 -10.71
N SER A 376 23.97 35.38 -11.07
CA SER A 376 24.28 36.17 -12.27
C SER A 376 23.87 35.44 -13.55
N SER A 377 24.15 34.13 -13.63
CA SER A 377 23.71 33.27 -14.74
C SER A 377 22.18 33.21 -14.84
N LEU A 378 21.49 32.98 -13.72
CA LEU A 378 20.03 32.92 -13.67
C LEU A 378 19.39 34.25 -14.09
N LYS A 379 19.94 35.39 -13.69
CA LYS A 379 19.49 36.71 -14.15
C LYS A 379 19.60 36.84 -15.67
N GLN A 380 20.69 36.34 -16.26
CA GLN A 380 20.88 36.39 -17.71
C GLN A 380 19.90 35.45 -18.45
N GLN A 381 19.61 34.28 -17.89
CA GLN A 381 18.59 33.37 -18.44
C GLN A 381 17.19 33.98 -18.36
N LEU A 382 16.83 34.60 -17.23
CA LEU A 382 15.55 35.27 -17.06
C LEU A 382 15.38 36.41 -18.06
N GLN A 383 16.43 37.20 -18.31
CA GLN A 383 16.40 38.26 -19.31
C GLN A 383 16.13 37.71 -20.72
N LYS A 384 16.80 36.62 -21.12
CA LYS A 384 16.54 35.95 -22.40
C LYS A 384 15.11 35.43 -22.51
N ALA A 385 14.60 34.78 -21.45
CA ALA A 385 13.23 34.27 -21.42
C ALA A 385 12.19 35.39 -21.54
N ASN A 386 12.43 36.54 -20.90
CA ASN A 386 11.57 37.72 -21.04
C ASN A 386 11.58 38.30 -22.45
N GLU A 387 12.75 38.37 -23.11
CA GLU A 387 12.85 38.79 -24.52
C GLU A 387 12.12 37.84 -25.46
N GLU A 388 12.22 36.53 -25.22
CA GLU A 388 11.52 35.50 -25.98
C GLU A 388 10.00 35.54 -25.77
N ALA A 389 9.54 35.75 -24.53
CA ALA A 389 8.13 35.96 -24.22
C ALA A 389 7.58 37.21 -24.92
N LYS A 390 8.36 38.30 -24.97
CA LYS A 390 7.97 39.51 -25.69
C LYS A 390 7.83 39.25 -27.20
N LYS A 391 8.77 38.53 -27.81
CA LYS A 391 8.67 38.12 -29.23
C LYS A 391 7.46 37.24 -29.49
N ASN A 392 7.16 36.29 -28.61
CA ASN A 392 5.98 35.43 -28.72
C ASN A 392 4.67 36.24 -28.61
N HIS A 393 4.66 37.27 -27.75
CA HIS A 393 3.52 38.17 -27.65
C HIS A 393 3.30 38.97 -28.95
N GLU A 394 4.36 39.59 -29.49
CA GLU A 394 4.32 40.31 -30.77
C GLU A 394 3.88 39.40 -31.94
N LEU A 395 4.37 38.15 -31.96
CA LEU A 395 3.98 37.15 -32.95
C LEU A 395 2.49 36.78 -32.83
N ASN A 396 1.99 36.59 -31.62
CA ASN A 396 0.57 36.29 -31.36
C ASN A 396 -0.34 37.45 -31.78
N GLU A 397 0.05 38.70 -31.52
CA GLU A 397 -0.68 39.88 -32.01
C GLU A 397 -0.72 39.92 -33.54
N ALA A 398 0.41 39.68 -34.20
CA ALA A 398 0.48 39.63 -35.66
C ALA A 398 -0.38 38.48 -36.24
N LEU A 399 -0.36 37.30 -35.60
CA LEU A 399 -1.18 36.16 -36.00
C LEU A 399 -2.67 36.46 -35.86
N ASN A 400 -3.08 37.06 -34.73
CA ASN A 400 -4.48 37.46 -34.49
C ASN A 400 -4.96 38.47 -35.54
N LYS A 401 -4.11 39.43 -35.93
CA LYS A 401 -4.44 40.37 -36.99
C LYS A 401 -4.65 39.68 -38.34
N ARG A 402 -3.80 38.72 -38.70
CA ARG A 402 -3.97 37.93 -39.94
C ARG A 402 -5.21 37.05 -39.89
N ILE A 403 -5.56 36.51 -38.73
CA ILE A 403 -6.82 35.76 -38.53
C ILE A 403 -8.02 36.67 -38.80
N GLN A 404 -8.05 37.89 -38.23
CA GLN A 404 -9.12 38.85 -38.48
C GLN A 404 -9.23 39.25 -39.97
N GLU A 405 -8.10 39.46 -40.64
CA GLU A 405 -8.08 39.76 -42.08
C GLU A 405 -8.61 38.57 -42.90
N ALA A 406 -8.23 37.34 -42.54
CA ALA A 406 -8.73 36.12 -43.19
C ALA A 406 -10.23 35.92 -42.95
N GLU A 407 -10.72 36.13 -41.72
CA GLU A 407 -12.15 36.07 -41.39
C GLU A 407 -12.95 37.09 -42.20
N LYS A 408 -12.45 38.32 -42.34
CA LYS A 408 -13.07 39.35 -43.18
C LYS A 408 -13.15 38.91 -44.65
N SER A 409 -12.05 38.40 -45.22
CA SER A 409 -12.05 37.90 -46.61
C SER A 409 -13.01 36.72 -46.80
N LEU A 410 -13.16 35.87 -45.78
CA LEU A 410 -14.09 34.74 -45.80
C LEU A 410 -15.55 35.23 -45.76
N THR A 411 -15.84 36.28 -44.98
CA THR A 411 -17.19 36.88 -44.96
C THR A 411 -17.54 37.51 -46.31
N GLU A 412 -16.61 38.24 -46.93
CA GLU A 412 -16.78 38.82 -48.27
C GLU A 412 -17.05 37.72 -49.32
N ALA A 413 -16.27 36.63 -49.30
CA ALA A 413 -16.50 35.49 -50.19
C ALA A 413 -17.85 34.78 -49.95
N ARG A 414 -18.32 34.71 -48.69
CA ARG A 414 -19.64 34.16 -48.36
C ARG A 414 -20.77 35.04 -48.89
N GLU A 415 -20.63 36.35 -48.81
CA GLU A 415 -21.58 37.31 -49.38
C GLU A 415 -21.64 37.17 -50.90
N GLU A 416 -20.49 37.05 -51.57
CA GLU A 416 -20.41 36.78 -53.02
C GLU A 416 -21.09 35.46 -53.40
N ILE A 417 -20.80 34.36 -52.68
CA ILE A 417 -21.46 33.07 -52.91
C ILE A 417 -22.98 33.18 -52.74
N THR A 418 -23.44 33.96 -51.77
CA THR A 418 -24.88 34.17 -51.53
C THR A 418 -25.52 34.96 -52.66
N SER A 419 -24.84 36.01 -53.14
CA SER A 419 -25.24 36.78 -54.33
C SER A 419 -25.34 35.90 -55.57
N LEU A 420 -24.30 35.09 -55.85
CA LEU A 420 -24.28 34.16 -56.98
C LEU A 420 -25.38 33.10 -56.87
N LYS A 421 -25.67 32.59 -55.66
CA LYS A 421 -26.80 31.68 -55.43
C LYS A 421 -28.13 32.34 -55.76
N ASN A 422 -28.34 33.59 -55.37
CA ASN A 422 -29.56 34.33 -55.69
C ASN A 422 -29.70 34.52 -57.22
N GLN A 423 -28.62 34.90 -57.91
CA GLN A 423 -28.61 35.00 -59.36
C GLN A 423 -28.92 33.65 -60.04
N LEU A 424 -28.36 32.56 -59.53
CA LEU A 424 -28.64 31.20 -60.04
C LEU A 424 -30.14 30.85 -59.88
N THR A 425 -30.73 31.15 -58.72
CA THR A 425 -32.17 30.90 -58.50
C THR A 425 -33.05 31.73 -59.43
N GLU A 426 -32.64 32.96 -59.74
CA GLU A 426 -33.35 33.82 -60.69
C GLU A 426 -33.26 33.28 -62.13
N MET A 427 -32.08 32.82 -62.56
CA MET A 427 -31.93 32.13 -63.83
C MET A 427 -32.77 30.85 -63.89
N GLN A 428 -32.79 30.03 -62.84
CA GLN A 428 -33.60 28.82 -62.76
C GLN A 428 -35.10 29.13 -62.90
N ASN A 429 -35.60 30.19 -62.25
CA ASN A 429 -36.98 30.65 -62.41
C ASN A 429 -37.28 31.13 -63.84
N THR A 430 -36.30 31.72 -64.50
CA THR A 430 -36.41 32.19 -65.89
C THR A 430 -36.47 31.01 -66.86
N ILE A 431 -35.64 29.98 -66.64
CA ILE A 431 -35.68 28.71 -67.40
C ILE A 431 -37.04 28.03 -67.21
N LEU A 432 -37.55 27.95 -65.98
CA LEU A 432 -38.87 27.36 -65.71
C LEU A 432 -40.00 28.10 -66.45
N LYS A 433 -39.93 29.44 -66.55
CA LYS A 433 -40.85 30.23 -67.37
C LYS A 433 -40.73 29.90 -68.87
N GLN A 434 -39.51 29.68 -69.37
CA GLN A 434 -39.31 29.30 -70.77
C GLN A 434 -39.79 27.86 -71.05
N ASP A 435 -39.54 26.92 -70.14
CA ASP A 435 -40.03 25.53 -70.25
C ASP A 435 -41.56 25.47 -70.27
N ASN A 436 -42.24 26.28 -69.44
CA ASN A 436 -43.69 26.42 -69.49
C ASN A 436 -44.18 27.01 -70.83
N LYS A 437 -43.41 27.91 -71.45
CA LYS A 437 -43.73 28.46 -72.77
C LYS A 437 -43.53 27.43 -73.89
N ILE A 438 -42.49 26.61 -73.79
CA ILE A 438 -42.23 25.48 -74.71
C ILE A 438 -43.31 24.41 -74.57
N SER A 439 -43.76 24.11 -73.35
CA SER A 439 -44.86 23.14 -73.14
C SER A 439 -46.15 23.62 -73.80
N HIS A 440 -46.46 24.91 -73.70
CA HIS A 440 -47.63 25.51 -74.35
C HIS A 440 -47.55 25.44 -75.88
N LEU A 441 -46.39 25.74 -76.45
CA LEU A 441 -46.14 25.59 -77.89
C LEU A 441 -46.22 24.13 -78.36
N ARG A 442 -45.82 23.16 -77.53
CA ARG A 442 -45.96 21.72 -77.83
C ARG A 442 -47.43 21.28 -77.87
N THR A 443 -48.26 21.77 -76.95
CA THR A 443 -49.71 21.50 -76.98
C THR A 443 -50.39 22.13 -78.20
N GLU A 444 -49.98 23.31 -78.62
CA GLU A 444 -50.48 23.97 -79.83
C GLU A 444 -50.06 23.21 -81.11
N ASN A 445 -48.82 22.73 -81.17
CA ASN A 445 -48.33 21.90 -82.28
C ASN A 445 -49.07 20.56 -82.38
N ALA A 446 -49.44 19.94 -81.25
CA ALA A 446 -50.24 18.72 -81.23
C ALA A 446 -51.66 18.96 -81.80
N SER A 447 -52.28 20.09 -81.45
CA SER A 447 -53.59 20.50 -81.99
C SER A 447 -53.55 20.74 -83.51
N LEU A 448 -52.49 21.37 -84.02
CA LEU A 448 -52.30 21.58 -85.46
C LEU A 448 -52.04 20.26 -86.22
N GLN A 449 -51.36 19.29 -85.62
CA GLN A 449 -51.16 17.96 -86.21
C GLN A 449 -52.46 17.15 -86.31
N GLU A 450 -53.40 17.34 -85.38
CA GLU A 450 -54.74 16.71 -85.41
C GLU A 450 -55.65 17.33 -86.48
N GLN A 451 -55.52 18.64 -86.74
CA GLN A 451 -56.17 19.30 -87.88
C GLN A 451 -55.58 18.86 -89.23
N LEU A 452 -54.28 18.56 -89.29
CA LEU A 452 -53.62 18.06 -90.50
C LEU A 452 -54.01 16.60 -90.84
N SER A 453 -54.26 15.76 -89.82
CA SER A 453 -54.67 14.36 -90.03
C SER A 453 -56.12 14.24 -90.51
N SER A 454 -57.02 15.09 -90.03
CA SER A 454 -58.41 15.16 -90.52
C SER A 454 -58.52 15.67 -91.96
N SER A 455 -57.66 16.62 -92.35
CA SER A 455 -57.58 17.13 -93.74
C SER A 455 -57.01 16.07 -94.72
N LYS A 456 -56.04 15.26 -94.30
CA LYS A 456 -55.52 14.13 -95.12
C LYS A 456 -56.53 12.99 -95.33
N LYS A 457 -57.48 12.80 -94.40
CA LYS A 457 -58.55 11.80 -94.53
C LYS A 457 -59.60 12.19 -95.58
N ALA A 458 -59.91 13.48 -95.68
CA ALA A 458 -60.83 14.01 -96.70
C ALA A 458 -60.24 14.01 -98.13
N GLN A 459 -58.91 14.01 -98.27
CA GLN A 459 -58.21 13.89 -99.57
C GLN A 459 -58.20 12.45 -100.10
N GLY A 460 -58.05 11.44 -99.24
CA GLY A 460 -58.08 10.03 -99.63
C GLY A 460 -59.45 9.55 -100.16
N GLU A 461 -60.55 10.06 -99.61
CA GLU A 461 -61.91 9.71 -100.04
C GLU A 461 -62.30 10.32 -101.41
N ALA A 462 -61.58 11.35 -101.86
CA ALA A 462 -61.78 11.98 -103.18
C ALA A 462 -60.96 11.30 -104.30
N GLU A 463 -59.79 10.72 -103.98
CA GLU A 463 -58.93 10.01 -104.94
C GLU A 463 -59.45 8.59 -105.26
N GLU A 464 -60.18 7.94 -104.34
CA GLU A 464 -60.78 6.61 -104.55
C GLU A 464 -62.03 6.64 -105.47
N ARG A 465 -62.79 7.76 -105.47
CA ARG A 465 -63.91 7.98 -106.40
C ARG A 465 -63.48 8.26 -107.84
N LEU A 466 -62.26 8.77 -108.04
CA LEU A 466 -61.65 8.98 -109.37
C LEU A 466 -61.04 7.70 -109.97
N PHE A 467 -60.71 6.70 -109.13
CA PHE A 467 -60.19 5.40 -109.56
C PHE A 467 -61.30 4.44 -110.05
N GLN A 468 -62.45 4.40 -109.36
CA GLN A 468 -63.60 3.56 -109.76
C GLN A 468 -64.25 4.01 -111.07
N MET A 469 -64.31 5.32 -111.34
CA MET A 469 -64.91 5.88 -112.55
C MET A 469 -64.05 5.67 -113.83
N ASN A 470 -62.74 5.44 -113.68
CA ASN A 470 -61.82 5.18 -114.81
C ASN A 470 -61.67 3.68 -115.16
N GLN A 471 -62.09 2.76 -114.28
CA GLN A 471 -62.16 1.32 -114.57
C GLN A 471 -63.39 0.94 -115.42
N GLU A 472 -64.54 1.60 -115.24
CA GLU A 472 -65.78 1.32 -116.02
C GLU A 472 -65.72 1.86 -117.46
N ILE A 473 -65.04 2.99 -117.71
CA ILE A 473 -64.91 3.57 -119.06
C ILE A 473 -63.97 2.74 -119.97
N SER A 474 -63.07 1.94 -119.37
CA SER A 474 -62.12 1.09 -120.11
C SER A 474 -62.70 -0.29 -120.49
N SER A 475 -63.67 -0.83 -119.75
CA SER A 475 -64.29 -2.13 -120.09
C SER A 475 -65.33 -2.02 -121.20
N LEU A 476 -66.06 -0.90 -121.28
CA LEU A 476 -67.07 -0.61 -122.31
C LEU A 476 -66.47 -0.33 -123.71
N LYS A 477 -65.19 0.04 -123.80
CA LYS A 477 -64.47 0.23 -125.08
C LYS A 477 -63.90 -1.06 -125.69
N VAL A 478 -63.74 -2.13 -124.90
CA VAL A 478 -63.21 -3.42 -125.38
C VAL A 478 -64.34 -4.33 -125.89
N GLN A 479 -65.55 -4.24 -125.34
CA GLN A 479 -66.71 -5.02 -125.79
C GLN A 479 -67.30 -4.54 -127.13
N LEU A 480 -67.01 -3.30 -127.56
CA LEU A 480 -67.52 -2.74 -128.83
C LEU A 480 -66.72 -3.18 -130.08
N SER A 481 -65.52 -3.76 -129.92
CA SER A 481 -64.70 -4.22 -131.06
C SER A 481 -64.90 -5.70 -131.41
N LYS A 482 -65.50 -6.48 -130.50
CA LYS A 482 -65.70 -7.93 -130.66
C LYS A 482 -67.06 -8.29 -131.31
N THR A 483 -67.94 -7.30 -131.46
CA THR A 483 -69.24 -7.40 -132.13
C THR A 483 -69.18 -7.37 -133.66
N ASN A 484 -68.01 -7.14 -134.27
CA ASN A 484 -67.89 -7.02 -135.74
C ASN A 484 -67.30 -8.24 -136.47
N GLU A 485 -66.68 -9.21 -135.79
CA GLU A 485 -66.10 -10.40 -136.44
C GLU A 485 -66.91 -11.69 -136.25
N GLU A 486 -67.83 -11.74 -135.27
CA GLU A 486 -68.72 -12.91 -135.08
C GLU A 486 -70.05 -12.81 -135.86
N ASN A 487 -70.37 -11.62 -136.42
CA ASN A 487 -71.55 -11.40 -137.27
C ASN A 487 -71.43 -12.02 -138.68
N ASP A 488 -70.21 -12.27 -139.17
CA ASP A 488 -70.00 -12.81 -140.52
C ASP A 488 -69.88 -14.35 -140.58
N VAL A 489 -69.77 -15.04 -139.43
CA VAL A 489 -69.54 -16.50 -139.44
C VAL A 489 -70.80 -17.33 -139.16
N LEU A 490 -71.84 -16.81 -138.50
CA LEU A 490 -73.01 -17.65 -138.12
C LEU A 490 -74.40 -17.11 -138.47
N HIS A 491 -74.46 -16.22 -139.47
CA HIS A 491 -75.56 -16.25 -140.45
C HIS A 491 -75.69 -17.63 -141.15
N LYS A 492 -74.73 -18.53 -140.92
CA LYS A 492 -74.70 -19.96 -141.32
C LYS A 492 -75.04 -20.98 -140.19
N GLN A 493 -75.27 -20.55 -138.94
CA GLN A 493 -75.88 -21.40 -137.87
C GLN A 493 -77.31 -20.98 -137.50
N PHE A 494 -77.79 -19.87 -138.04
CA PHE A 494 -79.16 -19.39 -137.85
C PHE A 494 -80.24 -20.37 -138.36
N GLU A 495 -79.93 -21.30 -139.28
CA GLU A 495 -80.93 -22.29 -139.77
C GLU A 495 -80.96 -23.62 -138.98
N ASP A 496 -79.96 -23.92 -138.12
CA ASP A 496 -79.81 -25.22 -137.43
C ASP A 496 -80.08 -25.19 -135.91
N ARG A 497 -80.30 -24.01 -135.30
CA ARG A 497 -80.67 -23.91 -133.87
C ARG A 497 -82.13 -23.50 -133.64
N GLU A 498 -82.80 -22.86 -134.60
CA GLU A 498 -84.27 -22.66 -134.53
C GLU A 498 -85.06 -23.99 -134.52
N ARG A 499 -84.47 -25.12 -134.94
CA ARG A 499 -85.00 -26.48 -134.67
C ARG A 499 -84.65 -27.01 -133.27
N ARG A 500 -83.58 -26.55 -132.63
CA ARG A 500 -83.27 -26.83 -131.22
C ARG A 500 -84.14 -26.02 -130.25
N ASP A 501 -84.56 -24.81 -130.64
CA ASP A 501 -85.49 -23.94 -129.88
C ASP A 501 -86.87 -24.56 -129.62
N ARG A 502 -87.24 -25.70 -130.22
CA ARG A 502 -88.55 -26.32 -129.98
C ARG A 502 -88.49 -27.63 -129.18
N ALA A 503 -87.32 -28.26 -129.07
CA ALA A 503 -87.14 -29.52 -128.34
C ALA A 503 -86.70 -29.35 -126.88
N GLN A 504 -85.93 -28.30 -126.54
CA GLN A 504 -85.48 -28.08 -125.16
C GLN A 504 -86.54 -27.39 -124.29
N ILE A 505 -87.47 -26.66 -124.91
CA ILE A 505 -88.69 -26.16 -124.26
C ILE A 505 -89.62 -27.32 -123.85
N ASP A 506 -89.66 -28.43 -124.60
CA ASP A 506 -90.32 -29.68 -124.18
C ASP A 506 -89.51 -30.45 -123.11
N GLN A 507 -88.18 -30.30 -123.08
CA GLN A 507 -87.29 -30.95 -122.09
C GLN A 507 -87.26 -30.27 -120.71
N LEU A 508 -87.37 -28.93 -120.59
CA LEU A 508 -87.49 -28.27 -119.28
C LEU A 508 -88.92 -28.08 -118.80
N THR A 509 -89.92 -28.20 -119.68
CA THR A 509 -91.29 -28.50 -119.21
C THR A 509 -91.30 -29.87 -118.48
N ALA A 510 -90.39 -30.78 -118.84
CA ALA A 510 -90.09 -32.00 -118.07
C ALA A 510 -89.17 -31.77 -116.86
N GLU A 511 -88.24 -30.81 -116.84
CA GLU A 511 -87.48 -30.43 -115.61
C GLU A 511 -88.29 -29.60 -114.61
N VAL A 512 -89.30 -28.82 -115.02
CA VAL A 512 -90.30 -28.22 -114.11
C VAL A 512 -91.21 -29.31 -113.56
N SER A 513 -91.44 -30.38 -114.32
CA SER A 513 -92.04 -31.62 -113.83
C SER A 513 -91.08 -32.40 -112.91
N SER A 514 -89.76 -32.35 -113.17
CA SER A 514 -88.72 -32.99 -112.35
C SER A 514 -88.32 -32.18 -111.11
N LEU A 515 -88.55 -30.87 -111.09
CA LEU A 515 -88.39 -29.98 -109.92
C LEU A 515 -89.66 -30.00 -109.08
N LYS A 516 -90.84 -30.16 -109.69
CA LYS A 516 -92.04 -30.66 -108.98
C LYS A 516 -91.82 -32.06 -108.43
N GLN A 517 -91.14 -32.94 -109.16
CA GLN A 517 -90.74 -34.25 -108.65
C GLN A 517 -89.63 -34.18 -107.61
N GLN A 518 -88.75 -33.17 -107.62
CA GLN A 518 -87.76 -32.94 -106.56
C GLN A 518 -88.39 -32.27 -105.33
N LEU A 519 -89.48 -31.52 -105.50
CA LEU A 519 -90.33 -31.05 -104.42
C LEU A 519 -91.18 -32.19 -103.84
N ASP A 520 -91.70 -33.09 -104.67
CA ASP A 520 -92.34 -34.34 -104.24
C ASP A 520 -91.31 -35.33 -103.67
N ASN A 521 -90.05 -35.34 -104.14
CA ASN A 521 -88.95 -36.13 -103.57
C ASN A 521 -88.40 -35.50 -102.29
N ALA A 522 -88.51 -34.18 -102.07
CA ALA A 522 -88.17 -33.53 -100.81
C ALA A 522 -89.29 -33.68 -99.77
N ILE A 523 -90.55 -33.79 -100.21
CA ILE A 523 -91.69 -34.23 -99.40
C ILE A 523 -91.59 -35.74 -99.12
N ASP A 524 -91.09 -36.54 -100.06
CA ASP A 524 -90.75 -37.95 -99.86
C ASP A 524 -89.40 -38.17 -99.16
N GLU A 525 -88.47 -37.20 -99.12
CA GLU A 525 -87.25 -37.23 -98.30
C GLU A 525 -87.50 -36.70 -96.90
N SER A 526 -88.49 -35.82 -96.72
CA SER A 526 -89.10 -35.54 -95.42
C SER A 526 -89.90 -36.75 -94.91
N LYS A 527 -90.50 -37.57 -95.79
CA LYS A 527 -91.06 -38.88 -95.42
C LYS A 527 -90.00 -39.97 -95.31
N ARG A 528 -88.90 -39.94 -96.07
CA ARG A 528 -87.75 -40.86 -95.93
C ARG A 528 -86.84 -40.48 -94.79
N HIS A 529 -86.82 -39.27 -94.26
CA HIS A 529 -86.17 -38.94 -92.98
C HIS A 529 -87.08 -39.27 -91.78
N ALA A 530 -88.40 -39.36 -91.99
CA ALA A 530 -89.35 -39.96 -91.05
C ALA A 530 -89.32 -41.51 -91.09
N GLU A 531 -89.17 -42.12 -92.27
CA GLU A 531 -88.97 -43.56 -92.48
C GLU A 531 -87.52 -44.00 -92.23
N MET A 532 -86.49 -43.15 -92.38
CA MET A 532 -85.09 -43.41 -92.00
C MET A 532 -84.89 -43.28 -90.49
N ASN A 533 -85.79 -42.61 -89.76
CA ASN A 533 -85.89 -42.75 -88.30
C ASN A 533 -86.60 -44.05 -87.89
N GLU A 534 -87.56 -44.55 -88.69
CA GLU A 534 -88.21 -45.86 -88.50
C GLU A 534 -87.34 -47.03 -89.03
N ASP A 535 -86.44 -46.77 -89.98
CA ASP A 535 -85.48 -47.69 -90.58
C ASP A 535 -84.10 -47.59 -89.91
N LEU A 536 -83.76 -46.53 -89.16
CA LEU A 536 -82.71 -46.61 -88.13
C LEU A 536 -83.17 -47.48 -86.95
N ARG A 537 -84.49 -47.51 -86.68
CA ARG A 537 -85.12 -48.40 -85.70
C ARG A 537 -85.23 -49.84 -86.21
N LYS A 538 -85.59 -50.05 -87.48
CA LYS A 538 -85.51 -51.37 -88.15
C LYS A 538 -84.09 -51.78 -88.54
N ALA A 539 -83.13 -50.88 -88.72
CA ALA A 539 -81.71 -51.18 -88.86
C ALA A 539 -81.08 -51.47 -87.50
N SER A 540 -81.64 -51.00 -86.38
CA SER A 540 -81.33 -51.54 -85.06
C SER A 540 -81.84 -52.99 -84.92
N ASP A 541 -83.04 -53.30 -85.41
CA ASP A 541 -83.60 -54.66 -85.38
C ASP A 541 -83.03 -55.60 -86.47
N GLN A 542 -82.60 -55.06 -87.61
CA GLN A 542 -81.87 -55.76 -88.66
C GLN A 542 -80.39 -55.84 -88.34
N ASN A 543 -79.74 -54.91 -87.64
CA ASN A 543 -78.39 -55.13 -87.08
C ASN A 543 -78.40 -56.25 -86.05
N ARG A 544 -79.51 -56.44 -85.32
CA ARG A 544 -79.72 -57.59 -84.44
C ARG A 544 -79.93 -58.91 -85.23
N ALA A 545 -80.48 -58.86 -86.44
CA ALA A 545 -80.60 -60.02 -87.34
C ALA A 545 -79.34 -60.27 -88.22
N LEU A 546 -78.62 -59.22 -88.59
CA LEU A 546 -77.34 -59.22 -89.30
C LEU A 546 -76.23 -59.74 -88.38
N ILE A 547 -76.26 -59.43 -87.08
CA ILE A 547 -75.41 -60.08 -86.09
C ILE A 547 -75.65 -61.61 -86.08
N ASN A 548 -76.91 -62.06 -86.12
CA ASN A 548 -77.20 -63.51 -86.16
C ASN A 548 -76.80 -64.18 -87.47
N ALA A 549 -76.94 -63.49 -88.62
CA ALA A 549 -76.49 -64.00 -89.91
C ALA A 549 -74.94 -63.98 -90.05
N LEU A 550 -74.28 -62.94 -89.54
CA LEU A 550 -72.82 -62.88 -89.38
C LEU A 550 -72.30 -63.93 -88.39
N THR A 551 -73.14 -64.47 -87.49
CA THR A 551 -72.78 -65.59 -86.61
C THR A 551 -72.80 -66.94 -87.35
N THR A 552 -73.66 -67.10 -88.37
CA THR A 552 -73.67 -68.27 -89.27
C THR A 552 -72.68 -68.13 -90.44
N GLU A 553 -72.35 -66.93 -90.91
CA GLU A 553 -71.35 -66.67 -91.96
C GLU A 553 -69.90 -66.60 -91.42
N LYS A 554 -69.72 -66.24 -90.14
CA LYS A 554 -68.47 -66.53 -89.40
C LYS A 554 -68.15 -68.03 -89.39
N ALA A 555 -69.14 -68.91 -89.44
CA ALA A 555 -68.94 -70.36 -89.56
C ALA A 555 -68.39 -70.76 -90.94
N THR A 556 -68.72 -70.04 -92.02
CA THR A 556 -68.21 -70.32 -93.37
C THR A 556 -66.87 -69.61 -93.66
N LEU A 557 -66.61 -68.43 -93.09
CA LEU A 557 -65.32 -67.74 -93.22
C LEU A 557 -64.23 -68.29 -92.29
N GLN A 558 -64.56 -68.93 -91.16
CA GLN A 558 -63.58 -69.72 -90.38
C GLN A 558 -63.09 -70.96 -91.14
N GLU A 559 -63.91 -71.53 -92.04
CA GLU A 559 -63.49 -72.61 -92.93
C GLU A 559 -62.49 -72.12 -93.99
N GLN A 560 -62.60 -70.88 -94.46
CA GLN A 560 -61.62 -70.27 -95.38
C GLN A 560 -60.33 -69.81 -94.67
N LEU A 561 -60.41 -69.31 -93.43
CA LEU A 561 -59.24 -68.91 -92.62
C LEU A 561 -58.39 -70.12 -92.18
N SER A 562 -58.99 -71.32 -92.11
CA SER A 562 -58.30 -72.60 -91.91
C SER A 562 -57.27 -72.90 -93.01
N LYS A 563 -57.47 -72.32 -94.21
CA LYS A 563 -56.68 -72.62 -95.40
C LYS A 563 -55.46 -71.69 -95.55
N THR A 564 -55.53 -70.47 -95.04
CA THR A 564 -54.48 -69.44 -95.21
C THR A 564 -53.55 -69.28 -94.00
N THR A 565 -53.98 -69.65 -92.78
CA THR A 565 -53.18 -69.34 -91.58
C THR A 565 -52.07 -70.34 -91.30
N GLU A 566 -52.17 -71.62 -91.65
CA GLU A 566 -51.13 -72.58 -91.20
C GLU A 566 -50.34 -73.25 -92.34
N ASP A 567 -50.45 -72.71 -93.55
CA ASP A 567 -49.26 -72.49 -94.39
C ASP A 567 -48.23 -71.57 -93.69
N LEU A 568 -48.65 -70.79 -92.67
CA LEU A 568 -47.85 -69.82 -91.90
C LEU A 568 -47.18 -70.41 -90.61
N LYS A 569 -47.45 -71.65 -90.17
CA LYS A 569 -46.54 -72.40 -89.23
C LYS A 569 -45.79 -73.60 -89.82
N ARG A 570 -45.98 -73.93 -91.09
CA ARG A 570 -44.84 -74.45 -91.87
C ARG A 570 -43.62 -73.49 -91.81
N ALA A 571 -43.82 -72.21 -91.44
CA ALA A 571 -42.77 -71.21 -91.14
C ALA A 571 -42.30 -71.12 -89.65
N LEU A 572 -42.92 -71.80 -88.66
CA LEU A 572 -42.41 -71.88 -87.26
C LEU A 572 -41.89 -73.28 -86.88
N ALA A 573 -41.98 -74.27 -87.78
CA ALA A 573 -40.98 -75.34 -87.83
C ALA A 573 -39.53 -74.77 -87.84
N ASP A 574 -39.37 -73.51 -88.25
CA ASP A 574 -38.14 -72.76 -88.32
C ASP A 574 -37.90 -71.74 -87.19
N GLN A 575 -38.77 -71.69 -86.16
CA GLN A 575 -38.42 -71.29 -84.78
C GLN A 575 -38.52 -72.56 -83.89
N LYS A 576 -37.90 -73.66 -84.32
CA LYS A 576 -36.46 -73.77 -84.17
C LYS A 576 -36.18 -73.56 -82.71
N ALA A 577 -35.89 -74.70 -82.11
CA ALA A 577 -34.49 -75.12 -82.06
C ALA A 577 -33.55 -74.01 -81.57
N GLN A 578 -34.11 -73.20 -80.70
CA GLN A 578 -33.58 -72.09 -79.98
C GLN A 578 -34.37 -72.17 -78.69
N ASN A 579 -33.70 -72.12 -77.55
CA ASN A 579 -34.36 -72.07 -76.25
C ASN A 579 -35.14 -73.35 -75.84
N LEU A 580 -34.90 -74.61 -76.29
CA LEU A 580 -33.68 -75.44 -76.35
C LEU A 580 -32.55 -75.02 -75.42
N ALA A 581 -32.12 -73.79 -75.55
CA ALA A 581 -30.87 -73.33 -75.00
C ALA A 581 -30.86 -73.08 -73.50
N LEU A 582 -31.99 -73.00 -72.80
CA LEU A 582 -31.95 -72.52 -71.43
C LEU A 582 -33.08 -73.15 -70.59
N GLU A 583 -33.07 -74.45 -70.27
CA GLU A 583 -31.90 -75.31 -70.00
C GLU A 583 -30.93 -74.74 -68.96
N LYS A 584 -31.28 -73.59 -68.48
CA LYS A 584 -30.51 -72.67 -67.72
C LYS A 584 -31.65 -71.80 -67.28
N GLU A 585 -32.24 -72.04 -66.15
CA GLU A 585 -31.46 -71.89 -64.98
C GLU A 585 -32.44 -72.32 -63.90
N VAL A 586 -32.56 -73.63 -63.62
CA VAL A 586 -31.39 -74.46 -63.26
C VAL A 586 -30.44 -73.55 -62.53
N ALA A 587 -30.68 -73.33 -61.26
CA ALA A 587 -29.95 -72.24 -60.65
C ALA A 587 -30.40 -70.97 -61.34
N GLN A 588 -31.54 -70.46 -61.02
CA GLN A 588 -31.32 -69.54 -59.95
C GLN A 588 -32.36 -69.83 -58.90
N LEU A 589 -32.11 -70.97 -58.28
CA LEU A 589 -31.35 -70.92 -57.06
C LEU A 589 -32.38 -70.61 -55.98
N ARG A 590 -32.60 -71.55 -55.06
CA ARG A 590 -31.53 -72.08 -54.19
C ARG A 590 -30.73 -71.00 -53.47
N THR A 591 -31.03 -69.74 -53.65
CA THR A 591 -30.35 -68.64 -53.01
C THR A 591 -31.40 -67.55 -53.05
N GLU A 592 -32.45 -67.61 -52.25
CA GLU A 592 -32.33 -66.96 -50.96
C GLU A 592 -33.74 -67.04 -50.33
N SER A 593 -34.12 -68.01 -49.49
CA SER A 593 -33.30 -68.73 -48.51
C SER A 593 -32.36 -67.82 -47.70
N HIS A 594 -32.45 -66.49 -47.81
CA HIS A 594 -31.51 -65.57 -47.18
C HIS A 594 -32.19 -64.45 -46.41
N ASP A 595 -33.35 -63.93 -46.85
CA ASP A 595 -33.92 -62.74 -46.16
C ASP A 595 -35.16 -63.02 -45.29
N MET A 596 -35.47 -64.29 -44.99
CA MET A 596 -36.32 -64.65 -43.84
C MET A 596 -35.53 -64.73 -42.52
N LYS A 597 -34.21 -64.47 -42.50
CA LYS A 597 -33.35 -64.90 -41.38
C LYS A 597 -32.62 -63.82 -40.59
N ASP A 598 -32.31 -62.67 -41.15
CA ASP A 598 -31.43 -61.72 -40.47
C ASP A 598 -32.02 -60.32 -40.44
N LEU A 599 -33.11 -60.12 -39.66
CA LEU A 599 -33.43 -58.92 -38.86
C LEU A 599 -34.97 -58.79 -38.63
N ARG A 600 -35.72 -59.48 -37.75
CA ARG A 600 -35.51 -60.44 -36.63
C ARG A 600 -34.40 -60.18 -35.60
N ARG A 601 -33.68 -59.05 -35.65
CA ARG A 601 -32.52 -58.77 -34.78
C ARG A 601 -32.35 -57.29 -34.38
N ARG A 602 -33.08 -56.35 -34.98
CA ARG A 602 -33.08 -54.91 -34.64
C ARG A 602 -34.44 -54.35 -35.00
N LEU A 603 -35.43 -54.37 -34.14
CA LEU A 603 -35.44 -53.35 -33.11
C LEU A 603 -36.32 -53.79 -31.95
N GLU A 604 -36.01 -55.00 -31.49
CA GLU A 604 -35.92 -55.37 -30.08
C GLU A 604 -35.21 -54.29 -29.21
N GLU A 605 -34.66 -53.21 -29.79
CA GLU A 605 -34.16 -52.02 -29.08
C GLU A 605 -35.26 -50.99 -28.72
N VAL A 606 -36.39 -50.86 -29.44
CA VAL A 606 -37.42 -49.84 -29.09
C VAL A 606 -38.52 -50.39 -28.17
N GLU A 607 -38.61 -51.72 -28.01
CA GLU A 607 -39.36 -52.35 -26.92
C GLU A 607 -38.93 -51.88 -25.51
N GLU A 608 -37.75 -51.28 -25.31
CA GLU A 608 -37.26 -50.98 -23.96
C GLU A 608 -37.48 -49.53 -23.47
N GLU A 609 -37.78 -48.55 -24.34
CA GLU A 609 -38.20 -47.19 -23.88
C GLU A 609 -39.70 -47.07 -23.56
N LYS A 610 -40.49 -48.12 -23.88
CA LYS A 610 -41.70 -48.51 -23.10
C LYS A 610 -41.48 -48.41 -21.59
N ARG A 611 -40.25 -48.57 -21.10
CA ARG A 611 -39.95 -48.74 -19.69
C ARG A 611 -39.09 -47.64 -19.08
N ILE A 612 -39.00 -46.42 -19.61
CA ILE A 612 -38.75 -45.29 -18.70
C ILE A 612 -39.89 -44.31 -18.90
N LEU A 613 -41.05 -44.77 -18.50
CA LEU A 613 -41.48 -44.57 -17.13
C LEU A 613 -41.82 -43.09 -16.96
N LEU A 614 -43.09 -42.78 -16.70
CA LEU A 614 -43.74 -43.26 -15.47
C LEU A 614 -42.86 -43.11 -14.20
N GLN A 615 -41.76 -42.33 -14.26
CA GLN A 615 -40.82 -42.06 -13.16
C GLN A 615 -40.73 -40.57 -12.84
N ASN A 616 -40.92 -39.64 -13.79
CA ASN A 616 -40.89 -38.21 -13.45
C ASN A 616 -42.27 -37.56 -13.26
N LEU A 617 -43.32 -38.39 -13.19
CA LEU A 617 -44.55 -38.16 -12.43
C LEU A 617 -44.32 -38.02 -10.90
N ALA A 618 -43.09 -37.73 -10.43
CA ALA A 618 -42.71 -37.71 -9.02
C ALA A 618 -41.68 -36.62 -8.60
N ALA A 619 -41.27 -35.72 -9.50
CA ALA A 619 -40.33 -34.63 -9.19
C ALA A 619 -40.53 -33.44 -10.16
N VAL A 620 -41.38 -32.45 -9.88
CA VAL A 620 -41.22 -31.45 -8.80
C VAL A 620 -42.62 -31.10 -8.25
N GLY A 621 -43.07 -31.55 -7.09
CA GLY A 621 -42.34 -32.20 -6.01
C GLY A 621 -41.71 -31.20 -5.06
N GLY A 622 -42.54 -30.43 -4.35
CA GLY A 622 -42.27 -30.08 -2.97
C GLY A 622 -42.81 -28.71 -2.53
N ARG A 623 -43.60 -28.57 -1.46
CA ARG A 623 -44.08 -29.47 -0.40
C ARG A 623 -45.29 -28.77 0.22
N LEU A 624 -46.42 -29.47 0.41
CA LEU A 624 -46.93 -29.98 1.71
C LEU A 624 -47.25 -28.84 2.70
N THR A 625 -48.40 -28.71 3.35
CA THR A 625 -49.45 -29.69 3.71
C THR A 625 -50.56 -28.97 4.50
N ASN A 626 -51.81 -29.42 4.31
CA ASN A 626 -52.79 -29.87 5.33
C ASN A 626 -52.82 -29.14 6.69
N HIS A 627 -53.90 -28.42 7.07
CA HIS A 627 -55.22 -28.89 7.56
C HIS A 627 -55.38 -28.70 9.09
N PRO A 628 -56.64 -28.57 9.60
CA PRO A 628 -56.98 -27.96 10.89
C PRO A 628 -57.29 -28.97 12.01
N GLN A 629 -57.19 -28.54 13.28
CA GLN A 629 -58.06 -28.85 14.45
C GLN A 629 -57.32 -28.64 15.80
N GLY A 630 -57.99 -27.97 16.76
CA GLY A 630 -58.15 -28.49 18.12
C GLY A 630 -57.14 -28.15 19.24
N LEU A 631 -57.65 -27.39 20.22
CA LEU A 631 -57.49 -27.56 21.69
C LEU A 631 -56.20 -27.15 22.43
N GLY A 632 -56.41 -26.36 23.51
CA GLY A 632 -55.67 -26.41 24.78
C GLY A 632 -54.56 -25.37 24.95
N THR A 633 -54.83 -24.20 25.56
CA THR A 633 -54.68 -23.88 27.02
C THR A 633 -53.24 -23.61 27.51
N PRO A 634 -53.10 -22.76 28.54
CA PRO A 634 -51.98 -21.83 28.75
C PRO A 634 -50.97 -22.35 29.78
N THR A 635 -49.85 -21.64 29.95
CA THR A 635 -49.22 -21.34 31.25
C THR A 635 -47.88 -20.64 31.04
N GLY A 636 -47.60 -19.62 31.85
CA GLY A 636 -46.29 -18.98 31.99
C GLY A 636 -46.32 -17.51 31.68
#